data_AF-E0S0E8-F1
#
_entry.id   AF-E0S0E8-F1
#
_cell.length_a   1.000
_cell.length_b   1.000
_cell.length_c   1.000
_cell.angle_alpha   90.00
_cell.angle_beta   90.00
_cell.angle_gamma   90.00
#
_symmetry.space_group_name_H-M   'P 1'
#
loop_
_entity.id
_entity.type
_entity.pdbx_description
1 polymer ?
#
loop_
_entity_poly.entity_id
_entity_poly.type
_entity_poly.pdbx_seq_one_letter_code
_entity_poly.pdbx_strand_id
1 'polypeptide(L)'
;MKKKILTLTATILAFSTIVTGCSFGQDDTKEATEYINDETLNSTDDSSALESTGNIIVADDLATPDFEDYTTAAATAEASAAPSVDETQEEDKVVMVFFGDSQIANGRNDGTDIPTLVQQRVPNSVAINLAIGGTTASLEASTADYEDYENWSSNCFVGMVHAFTGKVKKENVLSSNPDLMTAMDSVSPSDVDYYFIEYGANDFFSKVPLDKFNTDQNYDDIHTYYGALRLGISELRQSSPNAKFFLISPVYGIYKDNSGNYLGDSYVVSNGFGTLSDYAKKAGNVSADEENAFLVDAMFMSRFDLYLDTADQYLMDNVHLTETGRRILARIVAHWPNGFEFNEPKAYRESDYINIATFDPDEFYRLDDGVLMDAFPDQFELLVKGEYKLVKPNENTPQLPDSSSQESTQENG
;
A
#
# COMPACT_ATOMS: atom_id res chain seq x y z
N MET A 1 -65.86 56.73 -42.84
CA MET A 1 -65.36 57.00 -44.20
C MET A 1 -63.98 56.38 -44.35
N LYS A 2 -63.76 55.71 -45.49
CA LYS A 2 -62.53 55.18 -46.16
C LYS A 2 -61.17 55.56 -45.53
N LYS A 3 -60.14 54.71 -45.44
CA LYS A 3 -59.51 53.77 -46.40
C LYS A 3 -58.78 52.67 -45.59
N LYS A 4 -58.87 51.34 -45.83
CA LYS A 4 -58.35 50.45 -46.90
C LYS A 4 -56.81 50.43 -47.09
N ILE A 5 -56.30 49.18 -47.18
CA ILE A 5 -55.04 48.62 -47.76
C ILE A 5 -54.02 48.14 -46.69
N LEU A 6 -53.34 47.00 -46.75
CA LEU A 6 -53.43 45.67 -47.41
C LEU A 6 -52.16 44.88 -46.96
N THR A 7 -52.26 43.54 -46.80
CA THR A 7 -51.20 42.50 -46.95
C THR A 7 -49.95 42.50 -46.03
N LEU A 8 -49.76 41.45 -45.21
CA LEU A 8 -48.96 40.21 -45.46
C LEU A 8 -47.45 40.51 -45.52
N THR A 9 -46.59 39.97 -44.63
CA THR A 9 -45.81 38.73 -44.86
C THR A 9 -45.05 38.34 -43.58
N ALA A 10 -44.91 37.03 -43.38
CA ALA A 10 -44.19 36.34 -42.31
C ALA A 10 -42.70 36.68 -42.19
N THR A 11 -42.14 36.67 -40.97
CA THR A 11 -40.72 36.30 -40.75
C THR A 11 -40.42 35.95 -39.27
N ILE A 12 -39.97 34.70 -39.07
CA ILE A 12 -38.93 34.20 -38.16
C ILE A 12 -38.95 34.65 -36.69
N LEU A 13 -39.25 33.68 -35.82
CA LEU A 13 -39.02 33.73 -34.38
C LEU A 13 -37.51 33.58 -34.12
N ALA A 14 -36.83 34.68 -33.81
CA ALA A 14 -35.52 34.66 -33.18
C ALA A 14 -35.69 35.07 -31.71
N PHE A 15 -35.59 34.10 -30.80
CA PHE A 15 -35.54 34.38 -29.37
C PHE A 15 -34.13 34.85 -29.02
N SER A 16 -33.98 36.16 -28.86
CA SER A 16 -32.85 36.77 -28.15
C SER A 16 -33.23 36.82 -26.67
N THR A 17 -32.51 36.08 -25.83
CA THR A 17 -32.59 36.22 -24.38
C THR A 17 -31.74 37.42 -23.96
N ILE A 18 -32.40 38.53 -23.70
CA ILE A 18 -31.81 39.69 -23.03
C ILE A 18 -31.67 39.36 -21.54
N VAL A 19 -30.41 39.31 -21.12
CA VAL A 19 -29.98 39.36 -19.72
C VAL A 19 -30.55 40.63 -19.08
N THR A 20 -31.32 40.46 -18.00
CA THR A 20 -31.59 41.55 -17.06
C THR A 20 -31.18 41.07 -15.69
N GLY A 21 -30.00 41.52 -15.25
CA GLY A 21 -29.50 41.30 -13.91
C GLY A 21 -30.30 42.11 -12.89
N CYS A 22 -30.45 41.53 -11.71
CA CYS A 22 -30.61 42.28 -10.47
C CYS A 22 -29.53 41.79 -9.50
N SER A 23 -28.71 42.76 -9.10
CA SER A 23 -27.58 42.67 -8.18
C SER A 23 -28.02 42.29 -6.77
N PHE A 24 -27.31 41.34 -6.15
CA PHE A 24 -27.11 41.26 -4.71
C PHE A 24 -25.82 40.49 -4.39
N GLY A 25 -24.96 41.12 -3.58
CA GLY A 25 -24.07 40.49 -2.60
C GLY A 25 -22.93 39.62 -3.11
N GLN A 26 -21.74 40.21 -3.19
CA GLN A 26 -20.45 39.54 -3.38
C GLN A 26 -19.95 39.03 -2.02
N ASP A 27 -19.77 37.71 -1.88
CA ASP A 27 -18.85 37.08 -0.92
C ASP A 27 -18.41 35.73 -1.52
N ASP A 28 -17.10 35.48 -1.47
CA ASP A 28 -16.35 34.60 -2.35
C ASP A 28 -16.64 33.10 -2.18
N THR A 29 -17.41 32.51 -3.10
CA THR A 29 -17.32 31.07 -3.40
C THR A 29 -16.23 30.86 -4.44
N LYS A 30 -15.09 30.29 -4.06
CA LYS A 30 -14.07 29.82 -5.01
C LYS A 30 -14.69 28.71 -5.86
N GLU A 31 -14.85 28.96 -7.17
CA GLU A 31 -15.28 27.95 -8.13
C GLU A 31 -14.17 26.88 -8.26
N ALA A 32 -14.55 25.60 -8.12
CA ALA A 32 -13.69 24.49 -8.47
C ALA A 32 -13.44 24.51 -9.99
N THR A 33 -12.18 24.63 -10.41
CA THR A 33 -11.81 24.57 -11.83
C THR A 33 -11.80 23.11 -12.29
N GLU A 34 -12.79 22.75 -13.10
CA GLU A 34 -12.85 21.48 -13.83
C GLU A 34 -11.77 21.47 -14.92
N TYR A 35 -10.81 20.54 -14.83
CA TYR A 35 -9.82 20.31 -15.87
C TYR A 35 -10.24 19.12 -16.72
N ILE A 36 -10.66 19.37 -17.96
CA ILE A 36 -10.83 18.33 -18.98
C ILE A 36 -9.48 18.19 -19.69
N ASN A 37 -8.82 17.04 -19.52
CA ASN A 37 -7.57 16.75 -20.21
C ASN A 37 -7.88 16.35 -21.66
N ASP A 38 -7.45 17.17 -22.62
CA ASP A 38 -7.70 16.98 -24.04
C ASP A 38 -6.41 16.50 -24.74
N GLU A 39 -5.98 15.27 -24.45
CA GLU A 39 -5.00 14.55 -25.28
C GLU A 39 -5.28 13.04 -25.29
N THR A 40 -6.23 12.62 -26.13
CA THR A 40 -6.14 11.32 -26.81
C THR A 40 -5.49 11.55 -28.16
N LEU A 41 -4.35 10.90 -28.45
CA LEU A 41 -4.01 10.41 -29.79
C LEU A 41 -2.88 9.35 -29.77
N ASN A 42 -3.32 8.09 -29.83
CA ASN A 42 -2.81 7.00 -30.69
C ASN A 42 -1.52 6.22 -30.32
N SER A 43 -1.71 5.07 -29.65
CA SER A 43 -1.36 3.77 -30.25
C SER A 43 -2.13 2.61 -29.60
N THR A 44 -2.72 1.78 -30.46
CA THR A 44 -3.52 0.58 -30.20
C THR A 44 -2.71 -0.58 -29.62
N ASP A 45 -3.14 -1.15 -28.49
CA ASP A 45 -3.54 -2.57 -28.37
C ASP A 45 -4.09 -2.90 -26.97
N ASP A 46 -5.10 -3.77 -26.98
CA ASP A 46 -6.05 -4.16 -25.92
C ASP A 46 -5.45 -4.79 -24.64
N SER A 47 -5.81 -4.29 -23.46
CA SER A 47 -6.78 -4.95 -22.55
C SER A 47 -6.80 -4.34 -21.12
N SER A 48 -8.01 -3.88 -20.76
CA SER A 48 -8.51 -3.52 -19.41
C SER A 48 -7.72 -2.50 -18.58
N ALA A 49 -7.73 -1.24 -19.01
CA ALA A 49 -7.70 -0.11 -18.08
C ALA A 49 -9.15 0.35 -17.87
N LEU A 50 -9.64 0.34 -16.62
CA LEU A 50 -10.81 1.13 -16.26
C LEU A 50 -10.44 2.60 -16.47
N GLU A 51 -10.89 3.19 -17.58
CA GLU A 51 -10.89 4.64 -17.74
C GLU A 51 -11.88 5.24 -16.74
N SER A 52 -11.39 5.63 -15.56
CA SER A 52 -12.14 6.57 -14.72
C SER A 52 -11.97 7.97 -15.31
N THR A 53 -12.84 8.32 -16.24
CA THR A 53 -13.16 9.72 -16.57
C THR A 53 -13.95 10.32 -15.40
N GLY A 54 -13.31 10.41 -14.24
CA GLY A 54 -13.80 11.11 -13.06
C GLY A 54 -13.22 12.52 -13.03
N ASN A 55 -14.04 13.51 -12.71
CA ASN A 55 -13.61 14.90 -12.59
C ASN A 55 -12.53 15.01 -11.51
N ILE A 56 -11.27 15.27 -11.88
CA ILE A 56 -10.17 15.47 -10.92
C ILE A 56 -10.38 16.79 -10.17
N ILE A 57 -10.25 16.74 -8.83
CA ILE A 57 -10.31 17.91 -7.96
C ILE A 57 -8.90 18.24 -7.51
N VAL A 58 -8.34 19.33 -8.01
CA VAL A 58 -7.05 19.83 -7.53
C VAL A 58 -7.30 20.61 -6.25
N ALA A 59 -6.84 20.07 -5.11
CA ALA A 59 -7.01 20.70 -3.83
C ALA A 59 -5.84 21.63 -3.51
N ASP A 60 -6.14 22.93 -3.32
CA ASP A 60 -5.14 23.89 -2.86
C ASP A 60 -4.71 23.59 -1.41
N ASP A 61 -5.70 23.32 -0.55
CA ASP A 61 -5.56 23.04 0.89
C ASP A 61 -6.31 21.75 1.27
N LEU A 62 -5.57 20.69 1.59
CA LEU A 62 -6.12 19.46 2.17
C LEU A 62 -6.02 19.52 3.69
N ALA A 63 -7.05 19.04 4.38
CA ALA A 63 -6.94 18.78 5.81
C ALA A 63 -5.84 17.74 6.03
N THR A 64 -4.81 18.09 6.79
CA THR A 64 -3.77 17.15 7.18
C THR A 64 -4.34 16.17 8.20
N PRO A 65 -4.21 14.86 7.98
CA PRO A 65 -4.54 13.86 9.00
C PRO A 65 -3.77 14.13 10.29
N ASP A 66 -4.30 13.62 11.40
CA ASP A 66 -3.57 13.67 12.66
C ASP A 66 -2.46 12.62 12.63
N PHE A 67 -1.21 13.08 12.48
CA PHE A 67 -0.04 12.23 12.36
C PHE A 67 0.56 11.87 13.72
N GLU A 68 -0.24 11.86 14.81
CA GLU A 68 0.28 11.63 16.16
C GLU A 68 1.27 10.46 16.16
N ASP A 69 2.50 10.79 16.57
CA ASP A 69 3.56 9.82 16.75
C ASP A 69 3.16 9.02 18.00
N TYR A 70 2.47 7.89 17.81
CA TYR A 70 2.10 6.98 18.91
C TYR A 70 3.35 6.27 19.45
N THR A 71 4.38 7.02 19.83
CA THR A 71 5.55 6.52 20.52
C THR A 71 5.29 6.52 22.02
N THR A 72 5.67 5.41 22.65
CA THR A 72 5.69 5.11 24.09
C THR A 72 4.39 4.75 24.82
N ALA A 73 4.13 3.45 24.91
CA ALA A 73 3.96 2.77 26.21
C ALA A 73 4.49 1.33 26.12
N ALA A 74 5.41 1.00 27.03
CA ALA A 74 6.05 -0.31 27.13
C ALA A 74 5.02 -1.43 27.35
N ALA A 75 4.99 -2.40 26.44
CA ALA A 75 4.64 -3.76 26.80
C ALA A 75 5.91 -4.41 27.37
N THR A 76 6.09 -4.33 28.69
CA THR A 76 6.86 -5.34 29.40
C THR A 76 6.20 -6.68 29.08
N ALA A 77 6.83 -7.47 28.20
CA ALA A 77 6.57 -8.89 28.15
C ALA A 77 6.85 -9.43 29.57
N GLU A 78 5.79 -9.73 30.31
CA GLU A 78 5.93 -10.57 31.49
C GLU A 78 6.54 -11.88 31.02
N ALA A 79 7.79 -12.09 31.43
CA ALA A 79 8.44 -13.38 31.35
C ALA A 79 7.58 -14.39 32.13
N SER A 80 6.67 -15.06 31.42
CA SER A 80 6.08 -16.30 31.87
C SER A 80 7.23 -17.25 32.19
N ALA A 81 7.33 -17.64 33.45
CA ALA A 81 8.38 -18.50 33.97
C ALA A 81 8.63 -19.70 33.04
N ALA A 82 9.87 -19.83 32.58
CA ALA A 82 10.33 -20.95 31.79
C ALA A 82 10.09 -22.27 32.56
N PRO A 83 9.39 -23.26 31.98
CA PRO A 83 9.70 -24.63 32.32
C PRO A 83 11.11 -24.93 31.78
N SER A 84 11.89 -25.67 32.55
CA SER A 84 13.26 -26.09 32.28
C SER A 84 13.55 -26.35 30.79
N VAL A 85 14.45 -25.56 30.23
CA VAL A 85 14.94 -25.65 28.85
C VAL A 85 15.86 -26.87 28.75
N ASP A 86 15.39 -27.90 28.06
CA ASP A 86 16.26 -28.82 27.33
C ASP A 86 16.93 -28.01 26.22
N GLU A 87 18.23 -28.20 25.99
CA GLU A 87 19.00 -27.54 24.93
C GLU A 87 18.44 -27.92 23.54
N THR A 88 17.41 -27.22 23.06
CA THR A 88 16.97 -27.27 21.67
C THR A 88 17.73 -26.21 20.88
N GLN A 89 18.34 -26.63 19.77
CA GLN A 89 19.01 -25.78 18.78
C GLN A 89 18.18 -24.53 18.49
N GLU A 90 18.79 -23.34 18.52
CA GLU A 90 18.14 -22.13 17.98
C GLU A 90 17.85 -22.37 16.51
N GLU A 91 16.57 -22.59 16.18
CA GLU A 91 16.13 -22.70 14.79
C GLU A 91 16.31 -21.34 14.09
N ASP A 92 16.83 -21.38 12.87
CA ASP A 92 17.01 -20.21 12.00
C ASP A 92 15.65 -19.54 11.74
N LYS A 93 15.52 -18.25 12.05
CA LYS A 93 14.25 -17.52 12.02
C LYS A 93 14.12 -16.71 10.74
N VAL A 94 12.91 -16.61 10.23
CA VAL A 94 12.57 -15.66 9.16
C VAL A 94 12.60 -14.23 9.72
N VAL A 95 13.44 -13.37 9.15
CA VAL A 95 13.61 -11.98 9.60
C VAL A 95 12.90 -11.03 8.65
N MET A 96 11.91 -10.30 9.17
CA MET A 96 11.11 -9.32 8.43
C MET A 96 11.35 -7.92 8.99
N VAL A 97 11.70 -6.96 8.13
CA VAL A 97 11.89 -5.55 8.51
C VAL A 97 10.85 -4.69 7.79
N PHE A 98 10.18 -3.84 8.55
CA PHE A 98 9.13 -2.97 8.05
C PHE A 98 9.58 -1.51 8.14
N PHE A 99 9.69 -0.85 6.99
CA PHE A 99 9.77 0.60 6.88
C PHE A 99 8.40 1.14 6.49
N GLY A 100 7.99 2.24 7.11
CA GLY A 100 6.83 2.95 6.64
C GLY A 100 6.43 4.13 7.49
N ASP A 101 5.21 4.59 7.26
CA ASP A 101 4.66 5.72 8.00
C ASP A 101 3.73 5.29 9.15
N SER A 102 2.83 6.19 9.54
CA SER A 102 1.72 5.95 10.45
C SER A 102 0.93 4.66 10.20
N GLN A 103 0.72 4.21 8.96
CA GLN A 103 -0.05 2.98 8.71
C GLN A 103 0.62 1.74 9.31
N ILE A 104 1.95 1.69 9.23
CA ILE A 104 2.76 0.60 9.81
C ILE A 104 3.06 0.85 11.29
N ALA A 105 3.18 2.11 11.72
CA ALA A 105 3.50 2.46 13.10
C ALA A 105 2.31 2.32 14.08
N ASN A 106 1.08 2.56 13.61
CA ASN A 106 -0.12 2.55 14.45
C ASN A 106 -0.40 1.15 15.03
N GLY A 107 -0.76 1.11 16.32
CA GLY A 107 -0.99 -0.14 17.06
C GLY A 107 0.26 -0.75 17.71
N ARG A 108 1.43 -0.08 17.63
CA ARG A 108 2.67 -0.63 18.21
C ARG A 108 2.59 -0.82 19.72
N ASN A 109 1.91 0.08 20.43
CA ASN A 109 1.82 0.06 21.90
C ASN A 109 0.87 -1.03 22.44
N ASP A 110 -0.10 -1.48 21.63
CA ASP A 110 -1.07 -2.51 22.01
C ASP A 110 -0.85 -3.85 21.28
N GLY A 111 0.21 -3.94 20.46
CA GLY A 111 0.56 -5.13 19.69
C GLY A 111 -0.38 -5.43 18.52
N THR A 112 -1.13 -4.41 18.07
CA THR A 112 -2.03 -4.50 16.91
C THR A 112 -1.48 -3.79 15.68
N ASP A 113 -0.20 -3.42 15.67
CA ASP A 113 0.49 -2.96 14.46
C ASP A 113 0.65 -4.09 13.43
N ILE A 114 0.69 -3.70 12.16
CA ILE A 114 0.78 -4.64 11.03
C ILE A 114 1.98 -5.60 11.18
N PRO A 115 3.21 -5.13 11.49
CA PRO A 115 4.36 -6.03 11.68
C PRO A 115 4.13 -7.10 12.75
N THR A 116 3.61 -6.72 13.93
CA THR A 116 3.28 -7.68 15.00
C THR A 116 2.24 -8.69 14.55
N LEU A 117 1.18 -8.24 13.87
CA LEU A 117 0.11 -9.10 13.36
C LEU A 117 0.59 -10.04 12.24
N VAL A 118 1.52 -9.59 11.38
CA VAL A 118 2.15 -10.44 10.37
C VAL A 118 3.00 -11.52 11.05
N GLN A 119 3.83 -11.16 12.04
CA GLN A 119 4.66 -12.12 12.77
C GLN A 119 3.82 -13.24 13.41
N GLN A 120 2.65 -12.90 13.97
CA GLN A 120 1.73 -13.90 14.54
C GLN A 120 1.21 -14.92 13.52
N ARG A 121 1.22 -14.57 12.22
CA ARG A 121 0.74 -15.42 11.12
C ARG A 121 1.85 -16.16 10.37
N VAL A 122 3.12 -15.85 10.65
CA VAL A 122 4.27 -16.43 9.97
C VAL A 122 5.08 -17.28 10.96
N PRO A 123 5.04 -18.62 10.87
CA PRO A 123 5.79 -19.52 11.74
C PRO A 123 7.29 -19.20 11.79
N ASN A 124 7.86 -19.32 13.00
CA ASN A 124 9.30 -19.17 13.26
C ASN A 124 9.89 -17.88 12.65
N SER A 125 9.23 -16.75 12.89
CA SER A 125 9.62 -15.45 12.36
C SER A 125 9.82 -14.40 13.44
N VAL A 126 10.49 -13.31 13.06
CA VAL A 126 10.56 -12.06 13.81
C VAL A 126 10.26 -10.89 12.87
N ALA A 127 9.49 -9.91 13.36
CA ALA A 127 9.18 -8.68 12.65
C ALA A 127 9.75 -7.47 13.40
N ILE A 128 10.54 -6.66 12.72
CA ILE A 128 11.12 -5.43 13.23
C ILE A 128 10.40 -4.24 12.60
N ASN A 129 9.69 -3.46 13.42
CA ASN A 129 8.95 -2.29 13.00
C ASN A 129 9.81 -1.02 13.12
N LEU A 130 10.25 -0.47 11.99
CA LEU A 130 11.05 0.76 11.89
C LEU A 130 10.24 1.96 11.38
N ALA A 131 8.92 1.87 11.37
CA ALA A 131 8.05 2.92 10.84
C ALA A 131 7.94 4.15 11.75
N ILE A 132 7.78 5.34 11.15
CA ILE A 132 7.64 6.62 11.87
C ILE A 132 6.44 7.39 11.30
N GLY A 133 5.53 7.81 12.18
CA GLY A 133 4.35 8.58 11.80
C GLY A 133 4.70 9.85 11.01
N GLY A 134 3.92 10.16 9.97
CA GLY A 134 4.05 11.40 9.19
C GLY A 134 5.28 11.50 8.27
N THR A 135 6.11 10.46 8.18
CA THR A 135 7.31 10.48 7.33
C THR A 135 7.01 10.16 5.87
N THR A 136 7.83 10.72 4.97
CA THR A 136 7.77 10.52 3.52
C THR A 136 8.78 9.47 3.06
N ALA A 137 8.59 8.91 1.87
CA ALA A 137 9.67 8.18 1.21
C ALA A 137 10.79 9.15 0.78
N SER A 138 10.40 10.26 0.15
CA SER A 138 11.32 11.24 -0.40
C SER A 138 11.95 12.14 0.64
N LEU A 139 13.17 12.57 0.36
CA LEU A 139 13.82 13.65 1.10
C LEU A 139 13.13 14.98 0.79
N GLU A 140 12.99 15.83 1.79
CA GLU A 140 12.32 17.13 1.65
C GLU A 140 13.01 17.97 0.57
N ALA A 141 12.22 18.58 -0.32
CA ALA A 141 12.75 19.36 -1.45
C ALA A 141 13.61 20.57 -1.01
N SER A 142 13.48 21.01 0.25
CA SER A 142 14.32 22.07 0.82
C SER A 142 15.74 21.62 1.17
N THR A 143 16.02 20.32 1.18
CA THR A 143 17.29 19.75 1.61
C THR A 143 18.25 19.62 0.43
N ALA A 144 19.02 20.67 0.15
CA ALA A 144 19.93 20.69 -1.00
C ALA A 144 21.27 19.94 -0.76
N ASP A 145 21.75 19.89 0.48
CA ASP A 145 23.06 19.30 0.82
C ASP A 145 22.94 17.80 1.18
N TYR A 146 22.18 17.04 0.41
CA TYR A 146 21.87 15.62 0.69
C TYR A 146 23.10 14.68 0.55
N GLU A 147 24.25 15.18 0.09
CA GLU A 147 25.51 14.42 0.10
C GLU A 147 26.28 14.55 1.43
N ASP A 148 25.84 15.43 2.34
CA ASP A 148 26.43 15.58 3.68
C ASP A 148 25.94 14.49 4.64
N TYR A 149 26.44 13.27 4.44
CA TYR A 149 26.12 12.11 5.28
C TYR A 149 26.54 12.27 6.76
N GLU A 150 27.49 13.15 7.06
CA GLU A 150 27.93 13.38 8.45
C GLU A 150 26.85 14.11 9.27
N ASN A 151 26.15 15.05 8.64
CA ASN A 151 25.13 15.89 9.27
C ASN A 151 23.70 15.55 8.84
N TRP A 152 23.51 14.43 8.12
CA TRP A 152 22.19 13.95 7.73
C TRP A 152 21.29 13.71 8.95
N SER A 153 20.07 14.26 8.93
CA SER A 153 19.10 14.15 10.02
C SER A 153 17.66 13.88 9.57
N SER A 154 17.35 13.92 8.27
CA SER A 154 16.00 13.57 7.80
C SER A 154 15.72 12.09 8.04
N ASN A 155 14.52 11.81 8.53
CA ASN A 155 13.98 10.48 8.82
C ASN A 155 13.03 9.98 7.73
N CYS A 156 13.08 10.54 6.52
CA CYS A 156 12.46 9.94 5.36
C CYS A 156 12.99 8.51 5.12
N PHE A 157 12.31 7.73 4.27
CA PHE A 157 12.73 6.35 3.97
C PHE A 157 14.22 6.23 3.63
N VAL A 158 14.74 7.11 2.77
CA VAL A 158 16.16 7.08 2.38
C VAL A 158 17.08 7.34 3.57
N GLY A 159 16.73 8.30 4.44
CA GLY A 159 17.48 8.57 5.67
C GLY A 159 17.46 7.40 6.65
N MET A 160 16.30 6.74 6.79
CA MET A 160 16.14 5.54 7.60
C MET A 160 16.96 4.37 7.06
N VAL A 161 16.99 4.18 5.74
CA VAL A 161 17.85 3.17 5.09
C VAL A 161 19.33 3.49 5.32
N HIS A 162 19.75 4.74 5.14
CA HIS A 162 21.13 5.15 5.41
C HIS A 162 21.54 4.89 6.87
N ALA A 163 20.63 5.11 7.82
CA ALA A 163 20.88 4.82 9.22
C ALA A 163 21.02 3.30 9.45
N PHE A 164 20.12 2.53 8.85
CA PHE A 164 20.09 1.07 8.99
C PHE A 164 21.31 0.37 8.38
N THR A 165 21.80 0.86 7.25
CA THR A 165 23.00 0.34 6.58
C THR A 165 24.30 0.92 7.15
N GLY A 166 24.21 1.82 8.14
CA GLY A 166 25.36 2.45 8.80
C GLY A 166 26.06 3.53 7.98
N LYS A 167 25.45 4.01 6.90
CA LYS A 167 25.96 5.10 6.05
C LYS A 167 25.88 6.46 6.75
N VAL A 168 24.84 6.67 7.57
CA VAL A 168 24.70 7.85 8.44
C VAL A 168 24.55 7.41 9.90
N LYS A 169 24.80 8.34 10.84
CA LYS A 169 24.61 8.08 12.26
C LYS A 169 23.12 8.04 12.59
N LYS A 170 22.62 6.88 12.99
CA LYS A 170 21.22 6.70 13.40
C LYS A 170 20.79 7.65 14.51
N GLU A 171 21.69 8.09 15.39
CA GLU A 171 21.39 9.05 16.46
C GLU A 171 20.96 10.42 15.91
N ASN A 172 21.44 10.79 14.71
CA ASN A 172 21.02 12.03 14.05
C ASN A 172 19.60 11.87 13.48
N VAL A 173 19.32 10.74 12.82
CA VAL A 173 18.05 10.43 12.15
C VAL A 173 16.93 10.13 13.16
N LEU A 174 17.25 9.41 14.23
CA LEU A 174 16.32 8.88 15.23
C LEU A 174 16.42 9.61 16.57
N SER A 175 16.89 10.85 16.59
CA SER A 175 17.07 11.64 17.82
C SER A 175 15.81 11.75 18.68
N SER A 176 14.62 11.75 18.04
CA SER A 176 13.31 11.80 18.70
C SER A 176 12.68 10.40 18.93
N ASN A 177 13.35 9.33 18.50
CA ASN A 177 12.81 7.96 18.43
C ASN A 177 13.78 6.91 19.02
N PRO A 178 14.10 6.97 20.33
CA PRO A 178 15.09 6.08 20.93
C PRO A 178 14.74 4.59 20.90
N ASP A 179 13.45 4.26 20.95
CA ASP A 179 13.00 2.87 20.86
C ASP A 179 13.29 2.26 19.47
N LEU A 180 13.20 3.07 18.41
CA LEU A 180 13.54 2.63 17.06
C LEU A 180 15.03 2.39 16.88
N MET A 181 15.90 3.11 17.59
CA MET A 181 17.34 2.79 17.60
C MET A 181 17.58 1.39 18.19
N THR A 182 16.87 1.04 19.26
CA THR A 182 16.96 -0.30 19.88
C THR A 182 16.44 -1.38 18.95
N ALA A 183 15.30 -1.14 18.27
CA ALA A 183 14.75 -2.06 17.28
C ALA A 183 15.71 -2.24 16.09
N MET A 184 16.27 -1.15 15.57
CA MET A 184 17.26 -1.17 14.50
C MET A 184 18.52 -1.95 14.87
N ASP A 185 19.00 -1.82 16.11
CA ASP A 185 20.16 -2.55 16.63
C ASP A 185 19.93 -4.04 16.87
N SER A 186 18.68 -4.47 16.89
CA SER A 186 18.33 -5.88 17.10
C SER A 186 18.49 -6.75 15.85
N VAL A 187 18.76 -6.14 14.69
CA VAL A 187 18.83 -6.84 13.40
C VAL A 187 20.00 -6.30 12.56
N SER A 188 20.78 -7.21 11.98
CA SER A 188 21.76 -6.85 10.95
C SER A 188 21.08 -6.85 9.58
N PRO A 189 21.35 -5.88 8.69
CA PRO A 189 20.85 -5.92 7.32
C PRO A 189 21.16 -7.24 6.60
N SER A 190 22.31 -7.86 6.85
CA SER A 190 22.72 -9.13 6.21
C SER A 190 21.79 -10.30 6.51
N ASP A 191 21.03 -10.21 7.59
CA ASP A 191 20.22 -11.31 8.13
C ASP A 191 18.74 -11.14 7.76
N VAL A 192 18.38 -10.06 7.04
CA VAL A 192 17.00 -9.78 6.66
C VAL A 192 16.60 -10.59 5.43
N ASP A 193 15.50 -11.33 5.55
CA ASP A 193 14.90 -12.09 4.44
C ASP A 193 13.89 -11.26 3.65
N TYR A 194 13.13 -10.42 4.36
CA TYR A 194 11.98 -9.70 3.81
C TYR A 194 11.94 -8.26 4.28
N TYR A 195 11.94 -7.33 3.33
CA TYR A 195 11.64 -5.91 3.57
C TYR A 195 10.22 -5.60 3.13
N PHE A 196 9.44 -5.00 4.01
CA PHE A 196 8.15 -4.41 3.69
C PHE A 196 8.29 -2.89 3.77
N ILE A 197 7.89 -2.19 2.72
CA ILE A 197 8.09 -0.75 2.56
C ILE A 197 6.74 -0.13 2.20
N GLU A 198 6.22 0.71 3.09
CA GLU A 198 4.92 1.38 2.93
C GLU A 198 5.11 2.89 3.06
N TYR A 199 4.92 3.63 1.97
CA TYR A 199 4.99 5.08 1.96
C TYR A 199 4.15 5.61 0.80
N GLY A 200 3.84 6.90 0.83
CA GLY A 200 3.27 7.64 -0.30
C GLY A 200 2.08 8.52 0.07
N ALA A 201 1.40 8.23 1.18
CA ALA A 201 0.37 9.11 1.70
C ALA A 201 0.95 10.47 2.12
N ASN A 202 2.02 10.46 2.91
CA ASN A 202 2.69 11.69 3.31
C ASN A 202 3.40 12.41 2.16
N ASP A 203 3.91 11.65 1.18
CA ASP A 203 4.47 12.21 -0.06
C ASP A 203 3.38 12.95 -0.85
N PHE A 204 2.17 12.38 -0.93
CA PHE A 204 1.00 13.03 -1.50
C PHE A 204 0.61 14.30 -0.74
N PHE A 205 0.46 14.24 0.59
CA PHE A 205 0.11 15.43 1.38
C PHE A 205 1.19 16.51 1.34
N SER A 206 2.47 16.12 1.19
CA SER A 206 3.61 17.02 1.09
C SER A 206 3.88 17.51 -0.34
N LYS A 207 3.01 17.17 -1.30
CA LYS A 207 3.14 17.56 -2.71
C LYS A 207 4.50 17.16 -3.30
N VAL A 208 4.99 15.96 -2.98
CA VAL A 208 6.22 15.39 -3.54
C VAL A 208 5.96 14.95 -4.98
N PRO A 209 6.77 15.34 -5.98
CA PRO A 209 6.59 14.87 -7.35
C PRO A 209 6.65 13.33 -7.46
N LEU A 210 5.79 12.74 -8.31
CA LEU A 210 5.76 11.29 -8.52
C LEU A 210 7.11 10.76 -9.03
N ASP A 211 7.69 11.48 -9.99
CA ASP A 211 9.01 11.25 -10.57
C ASP A 211 9.55 12.55 -11.21
N LYS A 212 10.80 12.52 -11.69
CA LYS A 212 11.46 13.69 -12.30
C LYS A 212 10.90 14.12 -13.66
N PHE A 213 10.04 13.31 -14.28
CA PHE A 213 9.44 13.59 -15.59
C PHE A 213 8.00 14.11 -15.47
N ASN A 214 7.41 14.04 -14.28
CA ASN A 214 6.04 14.45 -13.98
C ASN A 214 5.89 15.97 -13.74
N THR A 215 6.94 16.76 -13.99
CA THR A 215 6.94 18.21 -13.74
C THR A 215 7.94 18.93 -14.65
N ASP A 216 7.67 20.21 -14.95
CA ASP A 216 8.57 21.09 -15.70
C ASP A 216 9.84 21.46 -14.91
N GLN A 217 9.81 21.30 -13.58
CA GLN A 217 10.97 21.49 -12.72
C GLN A 217 11.85 20.23 -12.72
N ASN A 218 13.17 20.40 -12.80
CA ASN A 218 14.09 19.30 -12.73
C ASN A 218 14.40 18.95 -11.26
N TYR A 219 13.77 17.89 -10.75
CA TYR A 219 14.05 17.34 -9.42
C TYR A 219 15.09 16.22 -9.48
N ASP A 220 15.98 16.17 -8.49
CA ASP A 220 16.83 15.01 -8.27
C ASP A 220 16.00 13.83 -7.76
N ASP A 221 16.38 12.60 -8.12
CA ASP A 221 15.57 11.39 -7.85
C ASP A 221 15.23 11.24 -6.36
N ILE A 222 16.13 11.65 -5.44
CA ILE A 222 15.92 11.58 -3.98
C ILE A 222 14.77 12.45 -3.46
N HIS A 223 14.41 13.50 -4.21
CA HIS A 223 13.30 14.40 -3.92
C HIS A 223 12.00 14.03 -4.64
N THR A 224 11.97 12.86 -5.29
CA THR A 224 10.80 12.33 -5.99
C THR A 224 10.39 10.99 -5.39
N TYR A 225 9.10 10.68 -5.40
CA TYR A 225 8.58 9.48 -4.74
C TYR A 225 9.17 8.20 -5.34
N TYR A 226 9.09 8.06 -6.67
CA TYR A 226 9.67 6.92 -7.38
C TYR A 226 11.19 6.79 -7.17
N GLY A 227 11.91 7.90 -7.28
CA GLY A 227 13.36 7.90 -7.16
C GLY A 227 13.83 7.55 -5.75
N ALA A 228 13.17 8.09 -4.72
CA ALA A 228 13.51 7.81 -3.32
C ALA A 228 13.29 6.35 -2.94
N LEU A 229 12.15 5.74 -3.34
CA LEU A 229 11.90 4.32 -3.12
C LEU A 229 12.99 3.45 -3.77
N ARG A 230 13.36 3.74 -5.01
CA ARG A 230 14.41 2.99 -5.72
C ARG A 230 15.80 3.16 -5.10
N LEU A 231 16.14 4.37 -4.66
CA LEU A 231 17.41 4.64 -3.98
C LEU A 231 17.52 3.82 -2.68
N GLY A 232 16.47 3.83 -1.85
CA GLY A 232 16.45 3.05 -0.61
C GLY A 232 16.51 1.54 -0.86
N ILE A 233 15.72 1.01 -1.80
CA ILE A 233 15.75 -0.42 -2.17
C ILE A 233 17.14 -0.81 -2.71
N SER A 234 17.74 0.01 -3.57
CA SER A 234 19.06 -0.23 -4.14
C SER A 234 20.14 -0.33 -3.06
N GLU A 235 20.05 0.52 -2.03
CA GLU A 235 20.99 0.47 -0.91
C GLU A 235 20.76 -0.74 0.00
N LEU A 236 19.50 -1.03 0.37
CA LEU A 236 19.15 -2.23 1.14
C LEU A 236 19.61 -3.51 0.43
N ARG A 237 19.45 -3.60 -0.90
CA ARG A 237 19.90 -4.75 -1.69
C ARG A 237 21.42 -4.96 -1.62
N GLN A 238 22.20 -3.89 -1.52
CA GLN A 238 23.66 -4.02 -1.36
C GLN A 238 24.02 -4.66 -0.01
N SER A 239 23.26 -4.36 1.04
CA SER A 239 23.46 -4.92 2.38
C SER A 239 22.76 -6.27 2.59
N SER A 240 21.72 -6.57 1.80
CA SER A 240 20.86 -7.74 1.91
C SER A 240 20.58 -8.36 0.52
N PRO A 241 21.58 -8.96 -0.13
CA PRO A 241 21.48 -9.36 -1.55
C PRO A 241 20.44 -10.45 -1.84
N ASN A 242 20.02 -11.23 -0.82
CA ASN A 242 19.04 -12.31 -0.97
C ASN A 242 17.63 -11.90 -0.52
N ALA A 243 17.47 -10.71 0.07
CA ALA A 243 16.19 -10.27 0.60
C ALA A 243 15.17 -10.06 -0.53
N LYS A 244 13.88 -10.21 -0.20
CA LYS A 244 12.77 -9.80 -1.06
C LYS A 244 12.18 -8.51 -0.56
N PHE A 245 11.71 -7.69 -1.49
CA PHE A 245 11.16 -6.37 -1.22
C PHE A 245 9.66 -6.38 -1.52
N PHE A 246 8.85 -5.86 -0.61
CA PHE A 246 7.41 -5.74 -0.76
C PHE A 246 7.05 -4.28 -0.63
N LEU A 247 6.62 -3.67 -1.73
CA LEU A 247 6.04 -2.34 -1.70
C LEU A 247 4.57 -2.49 -1.36
N ILE A 248 4.18 -2.04 -0.17
CA ILE A 248 2.78 -1.90 0.19
C ILE A 248 2.34 -0.55 -0.39
N SER A 249 1.38 -0.55 -1.30
CA SER A 249 0.88 0.72 -1.85
C SER A 249 0.21 1.54 -0.75
N PRO A 250 0.13 2.89 -0.89
CA PRO A 250 -0.67 3.71 0.00
C PRO A 250 -2.08 3.16 0.14
N VAL A 251 -2.62 3.23 1.35
CA VAL A 251 -3.98 2.80 1.66
C VAL A 251 -4.98 3.82 1.08
N TYR A 252 -6.09 3.33 0.51
CA TYR A 252 -7.21 4.17 0.08
C TYR A 252 -7.70 5.08 1.23
N GLY A 253 -8.03 6.33 0.89
CA GLY A 253 -8.51 7.32 1.83
C GLY A 253 -9.58 8.26 1.25
N ILE A 254 -10.27 8.94 2.15
CA ILE A 254 -11.31 9.93 1.88
C ILE A 254 -10.85 11.29 2.40
N TYR A 255 -10.92 12.32 1.56
CA TYR A 255 -10.38 13.64 1.87
C TYR A 255 -11.47 14.68 2.08
N LYS A 256 -11.13 15.61 2.96
CA LYS A 256 -11.96 16.75 3.32
C LYS A 256 -11.15 18.04 3.24
N ASP A 257 -11.84 19.15 3.04
CA ASP A 257 -11.24 20.47 3.17
C ASP A 257 -11.05 20.84 4.66
N ASN A 258 -10.39 21.96 4.91
CA ASN A 258 -10.17 22.48 6.28
C ASN A 258 -11.45 22.84 7.03
N SER A 259 -12.60 22.94 6.36
CA SER A 259 -13.91 23.15 6.97
C SER A 259 -14.65 21.83 7.26
N GLY A 260 -14.03 20.69 6.93
CA GLY A 260 -14.61 19.35 7.09
C GLY A 260 -15.55 18.93 5.97
N ASN A 261 -15.66 19.70 4.88
CA ASN A 261 -16.49 19.33 3.73
C ASN A 261 -15.80 18.24 2.93
N TYR A 262 -16.57 17.26 2.47
CA TYR A 262 -16.08 16.20 1.60
C TYR A 262 -15.55 16.78 0.27
N LEU A 263 -14.32 16.42 -0.08
CA LEU A 263 -13.71 16.77 -1.36
C LEU A 263 -13.79 15.62 -2.34
N GLY A 264 -13.49 14.41 -1.90
CA GLY A 264 -13.35 13.24 -2.76
C GLY A 264 -12.49 12.18 -2.10
N ASP A 265 -12.07 11.18 -2.86
CA ASP A 265 -11.23 10.09 -2.38
C ASP A 265 -9.89 10.01 -3.14
N SER A 266 -9.11 8.98 -2.85
CA SER A 266 -7.80 8.69 -3.44
C SER A 266 -7.75 8.62 -4.97
N TYR A 267 -8.89 8.50 -5.65
CA TYR A 267 -8.95 8.45 -7.12
C TYR A 267 -9.29 9.80 -7.75
N VAL A 268 -9.83 10.73 -6.96
CA VAL A 268 -10.43 11.97 -7.48
C VAL A 268 -9.62 13.19 -7.06
N VAL A 269 -9.11 13.20 -5.82
CA VAL A 269 -8.42 14.37 -5.27
C VAL A 269 -6.95 14.34 -5.66
N SER A 270 -6.51 15.39 -6.33
CA SER A 270 -5.14 15.62 -6.77
C SER A 270 -4.46 16.70 -5.94
N ASN A 271 -3.18 16.49 -5.64
CA ASN A 271 -2.32 17.45 -4.97
C ASN A 271 -1.58 18.40 -5.95
N GLY A 272 -1.85 18.28 -7.25
CA GLY A 272 -1.18 19.00 -8.33
C GLY A 272 -0.11 18.18 -9.07
N PHE A 273 0.46 17.13 -8.45
CA PHE A 273 1.37 16.17 -9.09
C PHE A 273 0.65 14.86 -9.46
N GLY A 274 -0.39 14.52 -8.73
CA GLY A 274 -1.24 13.36 -9.00
C GLY A 274 -2.24 13.12 -7.87
N THR A 275 -3.04 12.08 -8.03
CA THR A 275 -3.91 11.55 -6.97
C THR A 275 -3.14 10.56 -6.09
N LEU A 276 -3.62 10.24 -4.88
CA LEU A 276 -2.96 9.18 -4.08
C LEU A 276 -2.95 7.83 -4.82
N SER A 277 -3.96 7.55 -5.65
CA SER A 277 -3.96 6.38 -6.52
C SER A 277 -2.80 6.38 -7.54
N ASP A 278 -2.30 7.54 -7.96
CA ASP A 278 -1.14 7.64 -8.84
C ASP A 278 0.17 7.36 -8.09
N TYR A 279 0.28 7.71 -6.80
CA TYR A 279 1.38 7.27 -5.94
C TYR A 279 1.34 5.75 -5.78
N ALA A 280 0.16 5.16 -5.56
CA ALA A 280 0.00 3.69 -5.51
C ALA A 280 0.42 2.99 -6.81
N LYS A 281 0.04 3.54 -7.98
CA LYS A 281 0.53 3.04 -9.28
C LYS A 281 2.05 3.17 -9.37
N LYS A 282 2.62 4.27 -8.87
CA LYS A 282 4.06 4.50 -8.91
C LYS A 282 4.84 3.52 -8.02
N ALA A 283 4.31 3.15 -6.85
CA ALA A 283 4.85 2.06 -6.04
C ALA A 283 4.83 0.72 -6.82
N GLY A 284 3.76 0.46 -7.55
CA GLY A 284 3.66 -0.67 -8.48
C GLY A 284 4.75 -0.64 -9.56
N ASN A 285 5.01 0.51 -10.17
CA ASN A 285 6.10 0.65 -11.14
C ASN A 285 7.47 0.34 -10.51
N VAL A 286 7.75 0.85 -9.31
CA VAL A 286 8.99 0.52 -8.57
C VAL A 286 9.11 -1.00 -8.38
N SER A 287 8.03 -1.67 -7.97
CA SER A 287 8.04 -3.13 -7.79
C SER A 287 8.33 -3.89 -9.08
N ALA A 288 7.90 -3.37 -10.24
CA ALA A 288 8.15 -3.98 -11.54
C ALA A 288 9.57 -3.71 -12.07
N ASP A 289 10.16 -2.57 -11.70
CA ASP A 289 11.49 -2.16 -12.16
C ASP A 289 12.64 -2.73 -11.30
N GLU A 290 12.35 -3.12 -10.06
CA GLU A 290 13.34 -3.59 -9.09
C GLU A 290 13.36 -5.12 -8.97
N GLU A 291 14.56 -5.72 -8.95
CA GLU A 291 14.72 -7.17 -8.79
C GLU A 291 14.26 -7.64 -7.40
N ASN A 292 13.58 -8.79 -7.36
CA ASN A 292 12.98 -9.39 -6.16
C ASN A 292 12.03 -8.45 -5.41
N ALA A 293 11.44 -7.48 -6.11
CA ALA A 293 10.41 -6.60 -5.57
C ALA A 293 9.01 -7.04 -6.01
N PHE A 294 8.02 -6.84 -5.14
CA PHE A 294 6.63 -7.21 -5.35
C PHE A 294 5.69 -6.15 -4.80
N LEU A 295 4.53 -5.98 -5.44
CA LEU A 295 3.47 -5.09 -4.95
C LEU A 295 2.53 -5.85 -4.00
N VAL A 296 2.27 -5.26 -2.84
CA VAL A 296 1.12 -5.58 -1.99
C VAL A 296 0.12 -4.45 -2.14
N ASP A 297 -1.01 -4.74 -2.78
CA ASP A 297 -2.00 -3.73 -3.08
C ASP A 297 -2.93 -3.46 -1.88
N ALA A 298 -2.95 -2.21 -1.43
CA ALA A 298 -3.89 -1.67 -0.45
C ALA A 298 -4.79 -0.54 -0.99
N MET A 299 -4.74 -0.29 -2.30
CA MET A 299 -5.46 0.80 -2.97
C MET A 299 -6.57 0.27 -3.89
N PHE A 300 -6.25 -0.69 -4.75
CA PHE A 300 -7.06 -1.06 -5.93
C PHE A 300 -8.04 -2.21 -5.68
N MET A 301 -8.33 -2.52 -4.42
CA MET A 301 -9.27 -3.56 -4.00
C MET A 301 -8.96 -4.94 -4.59
N SER A 302 -7.70 -5.28 -4.90
CA SER A 302 -7.40 -6.58 -5.50
C SER A 302 -7.57 -7.75 -4.52
N ARG A 303 -7.51 -7.49 -3.20
CA ARG A 303 -7.49 -8.51 -2.14
C ARG A 303 -8.45 -8.27 -0.98
N PHE A 304 -9.00 -7.08 -0.85
CA PHE A 304 -9.98 -6.77 0.17
C PHE A 304 -10.84 -5.59 -0.26
N ASP A 305 -12.03 -5.51 0.30
CA ASP A 305 -13.08 -4.63 -0.15
C ASP A 305 -13.02 -3.25 0.53
N LEU A 306 -11.87 -2.59 0.53
CA LEU A 306 -11.72 -1.19 0.99
C LEU A 306 -12.04 -0.20 -0.14
N TYR A 307 -13.18 0.46 -0.03
CA TYR A 307 -13.66 1.52 -0.92
C TYR A 307 -14.67 2.41 -0.18
N LEU A 308 -15.24 3.39 -0.87
CA LEU A 308 -16.12 4.40 -0.27
C LEU A 308 -17.21 3.83 0.66
N ASP A 309 -17.89 2.75 0.27
CA ASP A 309 -19.03 2.21 1.06
C ASP A 309 -18.59 1.41 2.30
N THR A 310 -17.33 0.98 2.37
CA THR A 310 -16.77 0.21 3.49
C THR A 310 -15.72 1.00 4.29
N ALA A 311 -15.36 2.19 3.82
CA ALA A 311 -14.27 2.98 4.36
C ALA A 311 -14.42 3.31 5.85
N ASP A 312 -15.64 3.48 6.35
CA ASP A 312 -15.92 3.76 7.76
C ASP A 312 -15.59 2.59 8.71
N GLN A 313 -15.55 1.36 8.19
CA GLN A 313 -15.15 0.17 8.93
C GLN A 313 -13.62 -0.05 8.88
N TYR A 314 -13.01 0.34 7.75
CA TYR A 314 -11.57 0.20 7.53
C TYR A 314 -10.76 1.36 8.10
N LEU A 315 -11.29 2.59 8.12
CA LEU A 315 -10.53 3.81 8.39
C LEU A 315 -11.07 4.54 9.62
N MET A 316 -10.19 4.85 10.58
CA MET A 316 -10.59 5.52 11.83
C MET A 316 -10.79 7.03 11.68
N ASP A 317 -10.11 7.65 10.73
CA ASP A 317 -10.15 9.10 10.50
C ASP A 317 -10.21 9.47 9.01
N ASN A 318 -10.71 8.55 8.18
CA ASN A 318 -10.74 8.62 6.71
C ASN A 318 -9.39 8.38 6.02
N VAL A 319 -8.29 8.17 6.76
CA VAL A 319 -6.97 7.87 6.18
C VAL A 319 -6.32 6.67 6.85
N HIS A 320 -6.25 6.64 8.18
CA HIS A 320 -5.56 5.58 8.90
C HIS A 320 -6.44 4.36 9.14
N LEU A 321 -5.84 3.17 9.05
CA LEU A 321 -6.55 1.91 9.28
C LEU A 321 -7.02 1.77 10.74
N THR A 322 -8.24 1.27 10.93
CA THR A 322 -8.72 0.70 12.19
C THR A 322 -7.93 -0.57 12.55
N GLU A 323 -8.07 -1.08 13.77
CA GLU A 323 -7.50 -2.39 14.13
C GLU A 323 -7.96 -3.50 13.17
N THR A 324 -9.26 -3.53 12.83
CA THR A 324 -9.80 -4.48 11.85
C THR A 324 -9.11 -4.32 10.49
N GLY A 325 -8.96 -3.09 10.00
CA GLY A 325 -8.23 -2.81 8.77
C GLY A 325 -6.78 -3.31 8.80
N ARG A 326 -6.06 -3.10 9.90
CA ARG A 326 -4.68 -3.61 10.09
C ARG A 326 -4.63 -5.13 10.11
N ARG A 327 -5.59 -5.82 10.75
CA ARG A 327 -5.68 -7.28 10.76
C ARG A 327 -5.93 -7.86 9.36
N ILE A 328 -6.76 -7.20 8.56
CA ILE A 328 -7.02 -7.59 7.16
C ILE A 328 -5.74 -7.43 6.33
N LEU A 329 -5.11 -6.25 6.38
CA LEU A 329 -3.87 -6.02 5.63
C LEU A 329 -2.74 -6.96 6.08
N ALA A 330 -2.60 -7.22 7.39
CA ALA A 330 -1.63 -8.17 7.91
C ALA A 330 -1.85 -9.61 7.41
N ARG A 331 -3.10 -10.06 7.24
CA ARG A 331 -3.42 -11.36 6.62
C ARG A 331 -2.93 -11.41 5.17
N ILE A 332 -3.22 -10.37 4.38
CA ILE A 332 -2.77 -10.27 2.99
C ILE A 332 -1.24 -10.23 2.88
N VAL A 333 -0.57 -9.47 3.76
CA VAL A 333 0.89 -9.39 3.81
C VAL A 333 1.50 -10.74 4.19
N ALA A 334 0.96 -11.46 5.18
CA ALA A 334 1.50 -12.73 5.67
C ALA A 334 1.51 -13.85 4.61
N HIS A 335 0.63 -13.79 3.62
CA HIS A 335 0.61 -14.76 2.52
C HIS A 335 1.93 -14.79 1.72
N TRP A 336 2.66 -13.68 1.67
CA TRP A 336 3.92 -13.59 0.94
C TRP A 336 5.02 -14.43 1.57
N PRO A 337 5.48 -14.16 2.81
CA PRO A 337 6.48 -14.99 3.46
C PRO A 337 5.96 -16.42 3.63
N ASN A 338 4.69 -16.64 3.97
CA ASN A 338 4.17 -18.01 4.11
C ASN A 338 4.25 -18.83 2.82
N GLY A 339 4.01 -18.23 1.65
CA GLY A 339 4.17 -18.88 0.37
C GLY A 339 5.63 -19.12 -0.04
N PHE A 340 6.56 -18.22 0.33
CA PHE A 340 7.99 -18.39 0.04
C PHE A 340 8.66 -19.41 0.98
N GLU A 341 8.24 -19.45 2.24
CA GLU A 341 8.75 -20.34 3.28
C GLU A 341 8.09 -21.72 3.32
N PHE A 342 7.22 -22.01 2.34
CA PHE A 342 6.43 -23.24 2.27
C PHE A 342 5.63 -23.50 3.56
N ASN A 343 5.15 -22.44 4.22
CA ASN A 343 4.23 -22.56 5.33
C ASN A 343 2.80 -22.84 4.83
N GLU A 344 2.44 -22.34 3.65
CA GLU A 344 1.14 -22.57 3.00
C GLU A 344 1.25 -22.55 1.45
N PRO A 345 0.22 -23.00 0.71
CA PRO A 345 0.18 -22.89 -0.74
C PRO A 345 0.24 -21.42 -1.21
N LYS A 346 1.13 -21.13 -2.18
CA LYS A 346 1.20 -19.83 -2.87
C LYS A 346 -0.12 -19.41 -3.53
N ALA A 347 -0.96 -20.37 -3.90
CA ALA A 347 -2.31 -20.12 -4.41
C ALA A 347 -3.19 -19.33 -3.42
N TYR A 348 -2.90 -19.36 -2.12
CA TYR A 348 -3.70 -18.67 -1.11
C TYR A 348 -3.57 -17.16 -1.26
N ARG A 349 -2.34 -16.67 -1.44
CA ARG A 349 -2.05 -15.28 -1.82
C ARG A 349 -2.86 -14.81 -3.03
N GLU A 350 -3.08 -15.70 -4.00
CA GLU A 350 -3.71 -15.37 -5.28
C GLU A 350 -5.23 -15.50 -5.28
N SER A 351 -5.79 -16.15 -4.27
CA SER A 351 -7.23 -16.45 -4.20
C SER A 351 -7.93 -15.84 -2.99
N ASP A 352 -7.20 -15.47 -1.93
CA ASP A 352 -7.81 -14.81 -0.78
C ASP A 352 -8.32 -13.43 -1.18
N TYR A 353 -9.60 -13.21 -0.90
CA TYR A 353 -10.29 -11.94 -1.04
C TYR A 353 -11.15 -11.74 0.19
N ILE A 354 -10.84 -10.70 0.96
CA ILE A 354 -11.46 -10.49 2.27
C ILE A 354 -12.60 -9.48 2.13
N ASN A 355 -13.80 -9.91 2.52
CA ASN A 355 -14.94 -9.01 2.75
C ASN A 355 -15.02 -8.65 4.23
N ILE A 356 -14.94 -7.35 4.57
CA ILE A 356 -14.93 -6.91 5.97
C ILE A 356 -16.18 -7.32 6.75
N ALA A 357 -17.35 -7.41 6.09
CA ALA A 357 -18.60 -7.75 6.76
C ALA A 357 -18.65 -9.19 7.28
N THR A 358 -17.82 -10.08 6.72
CA THR A 358 -17.69 -11.47 7.14
C THR A 358 -16.30 -11.81 7.67
N PHE A 359 -15.45 -10.80 7.87
CA PHE A 359 -14.07 -11.02 8.31
C PHE A 359 -14.03 -11.56 9.74
N ASP A 360 -13.37 -12.70 9.90
CA ASP A 360 -13.03 -13.28 11.20
C ASP A 360 -11.51 -13.15 11.41
N PRO A 361 -11.06 -12.39 12.44
CA PRO A 361 -9.64 -12.20 12.69
C PRO A 361 -8.91 -13.48 13.10
N ASP A 362 -9.61 -14.49 13.63
CA ASP A 362 -9.04 -15.75 14.08
C ASP A 362 -9.02 -16.82 12.97
N GLU A 363 -9.65 -16.53 11.82
CA GLU A 363 -9.66 -17.44 10.67
C GLU A 363 -8.29 -17.47 9.96
N PHE A 364 -7.87 -18.69 9.62
CA PHE A 364 -6.83 -18.94 8.62
C PHE A 364 -7.49 -19.31 7.29
N TYR A 365 -7.19 -18.53 6.25
CA TYR A 365 -7.71 -18.79 4.91
C TYR A 365 -7.35 -20.20 4.43
N ARG A 366 -8.32 -20.88 3.83
CA ARG A 366 -8.10 -22.15 3.15
C ARG A 366 -8.89 -22.17 1.85
N LEU A 367 -8.19 -22.13 0.72
CA LEU A 367 -8.80 -22.43 -0.58
C LEU A 367 -9.34 -23.87 -0.57
N ASP A 368 -10.52 -24.08 -1.17
CA ASP A 368 -11.08 -25.41 -1.35
C ASP A 368 -10.06 -26.37 -1.98
N ASP A 369 -9.88 -27.54 -1.37
CA ASP A 369 -8.85 -28.50 -1.77
C ASP A 369 -9.11 -29.07 -3.18
N GLY A 370 -10.37 -29.15 -3.63
CA GLY A 370 -10.72 -29.54 -4.99
C GLY A 370 -10.32 -28.48 -6.01
N VAL A 371 -10.57 -27.19 -5.70
CA VAL A 371 -10.07 -26.08 -6.51
C VAL A 371 -8.55 -26.04 -6.54
N LEU A 372 -7.89 -26.29 -5.40
CA LEU A 372 -6.43 -26.36 -5.34
C LEU A 372 -5.88 -27.51 -6.19
N MET A 373 -6.53 -28.69 -6.15
CA MET A 373 -6.17 -29.84 -6.98
C MET A 373 -6.29 -29.54 -8.48
N ASP A 374 -7.38 -28.89 -8.88
CA ASP A 374 -7.67 -28.64 -10.30
C ASP A 374 -6.83 -27.49 -10.88
N ALA A 375 -6.69 -26.38 -10.15
CA ALA A 375 -6.03 -25.17 -10.63
C ALA A 375 -4.53 -25.11 -10.29
N PHE A 376 -4.09 -25.77 -9.23
CA PHE A 376 -2.71 -25.74 -8.72
C PHE A 376 -2.22 -27.14 -8.31
N PRO A 377 -2.21 -28.12 -9.23
CA PRO A 377 -1.96 -29.54 -8.91
C PRO A 377 -0.63 -29.78 -8.19
N ASP A 378 0.44 -29.05 -8.55
CA ASP A 378 1.75 -29.17 -7.90
C ASP A 378 1.70 -28.75 -6.42
N GLN A 379 0.94 -27.70 -6.11
CA GLN A 379 0.77 -27.23 -4.74
C GLN A 379 -0.15 -28.16 -3.95
N PHE A 380 -1.16 -28.73 -4.60
CA PHE A 380 -2.01 -29.76 -3.99
C PHE A 380 -1.23 -31.02 -3.64
N GLU A 381 -0.30 -31.45 -4.50
CA GLU A 381 0.56 -32.60 -4.21
C GLU A 381 1.40 -32.37 -2.94
N LEU A 382 1.97 -31.17 -2.77
CA LEU A 382 2.69 -30.78 -1.55
C LEU A 382 1.77 -30.77 -0.31
N LEU A 383 0.53 -30.33 -0.47
CA LEU A 383 -0.48 -30.38 0.60
C LEU A 383 -0.73 -31.83 1.03
N VAL A 384 -1.04 -32.73 0.10
CA VAL A 384 -1.32 -34.15 0.38
C VAL A 384 -0.13 -34.84 1.06
N LYS A 385 1.10 -34.49 0.68
CA LYS A 385 2.34 -34.97 1.33
C LYS A 385 2.57 -34.36 2.72
N GLY A 386 1.80 -33.35 3.11
CA GLY A 386 1.90 -32.69 4.41
C GLY A 386 3.11 -31.76 4.56
N GLU A 387 3.65 -31.28 3.44
CA GLU A 387 4.88 -30.47 3.38
C GLU A 387 4.68 -29.04 3.91
N TYR A 388 3.46 -28.51 3.87
CA TYR A 388 3.16 -27.18 4.41
C TYR A 388 3.08 -27.18 5.94
N LYS A 389 3.66 -26.16 6.60
CA LYS A 389 3.66 -26.06 8.07
C LYS A 389 2.29 -25.69 8.65
N LEU A 390 1.61 -24.71 8.05
CA LEU A 390 0.31 -24.20 8.52
C LEU A 390 -0.87 -25.03 8.03
N VAL A 391 -0.73 -25.69 6.87
CA VAL A 391 -1.84 -26.33 6.18
C VAL A 391 -1.61 -27.84 6.10
N LYS A 392 -2.49 -28.62 6.71
CA LYS A 392 -2.47 -30.09 6.63
C LYS A 392 -3.67 -30.63 5.85
N PRO A 393 -3.58 -31.83 5.24
CA PRO A 393 -4.75 -32.55 4.75
C PRO A 393 -5.77 -32.76 5.86
N ASN A 394 -7.05 -32.69 5.50
CA ASN A 394 -8.17 -32.97 6.39
C ASN A 394 -9.07 -34.06 5.78
N GLU A 395 -10.18 -34.36 6.45
CA GLU A 395 -11.13 -35.40 6.01
C GLU A 395 -11.77 -35.13 4.64
N ASN A 396 -11.76 -33.88 4.18
CA ASN A 396 -12.32 -33.45 2.90
C ASN A 396 -11.26 -33.33 1.79
N THR A 397 -9.97 -33.51 2.09
CA THR A 397 -8.89 -33.46 1.09
C THR A 397 -9.01 -34.64 0.12
N PRO A 398 -9.15 -34.41 -1.21
CA PRO A 398 -9.20 -35.49 -2.19
C PRO A 398 -7.96 -36.38 -2.16
N GLN A 399 -8.12 -37.67 -2.47
CA GLN A 399 -6.97 -38.56 -2.67
C GLN A 399 -6.41 -38.37 -4.08
N LEU A 400 -5.09 -38.40 -4.21
CA LEU A 400 -4.45 -38.43 -5.53
C LEU A 400 -4.91 -39.68 -6.30
N PRO A 401 -5.26 -39.55 -7.59
CA PRO A 401 -5.62 -40.69 -8.41
C PRO A 401 -4.46 -41.69 -8.47
N ASP A 402 -4.76 -42.97 -8.20
CA ASP A 402 -3.78 -44.05 -8.21
C ASP A 402 -3.09 -44.13 -9.59
N SER A 403 -1.79 -43.83 -9.64
CA SER A 403 -0.98 -43.89 -10.86
C SER A 403 -0.88 -45.30 -11.45
N SER A 404 -1.33 -46.33 -10.72
CA SER A 404 -1.38 -47.72 -11.14
C SER A 404 -2.52 -48.06 -12.12
N SER A 405 -3.42 -47.11 -12.41
CA SER A 405 -4.60 -47.36 -13.25
C SER A 405 -4.45 -46.96 -14.73
N GLN A 406 -3.33 -46.35 -15.15
CA GLN A 406 -3.12 -45.90 -16.54
C GLN A 406 -2.27 -46.83 -17.44
N GLU A 407 -1.76 -47.97 -16.95
CA GLU A 407 -0.96 -48.89 -17.79
C GLU A 407 -1.75 -49.99 -18.52
N SER A 408 -3.09 -50.06 -18.42
CA SER A 408 -3.84 -51.23 -18.92
C SER A 408 -4.56 -51.09 -20.28
N THR A 409 -4.40 -49.99 -21.02
CA THR A 409 -5.03 -49.84 -22.35
C THR A 409 -4.06 -49.43 -23.44
N GLN A 410 -3.04 -50.27 -23.70
CA GLN A 410 -2.34 -50.23 -24.97
C GLN A 410 -1.77 -51.59 -25.42
N GLU A 411 -2.53 -52.67 -25.26
CA GLU A 411 -2.31 -53.91 -26.05
C GLU A 411 -3.66 -54.55 -26.39
N ASN A 412 -4.25 -54.14 -27.53
CA ASN A 412 -4.97 -55.00 -28.48
C ASN A 412 -5.67 -54.12 -29.53
N GLY A 413 -5.05 -54.02 -30.70
CA GLY A 413 -5.60 -53.38 -31.90
C GLY A 413 -4.69 -53.61 -33.09
#